data_AF-A0A501PNT4-F1
#
_entry.id   AF-A0A501PNT4-F1
#
_cell.length_a   1.000
_cell.length_b   1.000
_cell.length_c   1.000
_cell.angle_alpha   90.00
_cell.angle_beta   90.00
_cell.angle_gamma   90.00
#
_symmetry.space_group_name_H-M   'P 1'
#
loop_
_entity.id
_entity.type
_entity.pdbx_description
1 polymer ?
#
loop_
_entity_poly.entity_id
_entity_poly.type
_entity_poly.pdbx_seq_one_letter_code
_entity_poly.pdbx_strand_id
1 'polypeptide(L)'
;MKKVVIGLIVILLVILGGVFYIGSQAGSIIQKGVVKYGPEVTQTPIALEGVDVSFLAGTAGLSGLVVGNPPGFKSDHAFKVGSVNVAMDVMSVTSDIIHIKEVRIDGADLIYELGSKGNNISKLQKNVQDYMAKFGSSDESAKSFVIDDIYITGTKVQLATDLLGGKGTGLTLPDIHLEDIGKEGDGASGAEVMNKVLGAVNSGLGKIITKDVIKDKLEDVGSKLKGLIK
;
A
#
# COMPACT_ATOMS: atom_id res chain seq x y z
N MET A 1 36.12 16.37 -38.46
CA MET A 1 34.74 16.72 -38.07
C MET A 1 33.77 15.53 -38.14
N LYS A 2 33.59 14.84 -39.28
CA LYS A 2 32.64 13.71 -39.41
C LYS A 2 32.86 12.55 -38.40
N LYS A 3 34.11 12.17 -38.12
CA LYS A 3 34.44 11.08 -37.17
C LYS A 3 34.12 11.42 -35.70
N VAL A 4 34.21 12.70 -35.34
CA VAL A 4 33.87 13.18 -33.98
C VAL A 4 32.36 13.21 -33.79
N VAL A 5 31.61 13.64 -34.81
CA VAL A 5 30.14 13.62 -34.82
C VAL A 5 29.62 12.18 -34.73
N ILE A 6 30.21 11.25 -35.47
CA ILE A 6 29.84 9.82 -35.41
C ILE A 6 30.13 9.23 -34.03
N GLY A 7 31.28 9.54 -33.42
CA GLY A 7 31.60 9.10 -32.06
C GLY A 7 30.62 9.61 -31.00
N LEU A 8 30.20 10.87 -31.09
CA LEU A 8 29.21 11.46 -30.18
C LEU A 8 27.82 10.83 -30.34
N ILE A 9 27.39 10.52 -31.56
CA ILE A 9 26.12 9.84 -31.83
C ILE A 9 26.11 8.43 -31.23
N VAL A 10 27.21 7.68 -31.37
CA VAL A 10 27.33 6.34 -30.78
C VAL A 10 27.28 6.39 -29.26
N ILE A 11 27.96 7.34 -28.63
CA ILE A 11 27.91 7.53 -27.16
C ILE A 11 26.48 7.87 -26.71
N LEU A 12 25.80 8.77 -27.42
CA LEU A 12 24.41 9.11 -27.13
C LEU A 12 23.48 7.89 -27.24
N LEU A 13 23.63 7.08 -28.28
CA LEU A 13 22.83 5.86 -28.44
C LEU A 13 23.11 4.80 -27.36
N VAL A 14 24.35 4.68 -26.89
CA VAL A 14 24.70 3.80 -25.77
C VAL A 14 24.08 4.31 -24.46
N ILE A 15 24.13 5.62 -24.21
CA ILE A 15 23.48 6.22 -23.03
C ILE A 15 21.95 6.03 -23.10
N LEU A 16 21.34 6.34 -24.24
CA LEU A 16 19.91 6.16 -24.45
C LEU A 16 19.50 4.68 -24.34
N GLY A 17 20.28 3.76 -24.91
CA GLY A 17 20.08 2.32 -24.80
C GLY A 17 20.23 1.81 -23.36
N GLY A 18 21.19 2.34 -22.60
CA GLY A 18 21.39 2.02 -21.18
C GLY A 18 20.25 2.53 -20.29
N VAL A 19 19.82 3.78 -20.50
CA VAL A 19 18.66 4.37 -19.80
C VAL A 19 17.38 3.59 -20.12
N PHE A 20 17.18 3.22 -21.39
CA PHE A 20 16.03 2.40 -21.81
C PHE A 20 16.06 1.01 -21.18
N TYR A 21 17.23 0.36 -21.14
CA TYR A 21 17.38 -0.97 -20.54
C TYR A 21 17.11 -0.96 -19.03
N ILE A 22 17.65 0.01 -18.29
CA ILE A 22 17.38 0.19 -16.85
C ILE A 22 15.89 0.50 -16.63
N GLY A 23 15.32 1.36 -17.47
CA GLY A 23 13.91 1.71 -17.42
C GLY A 23 12.99 0.51 -17.60
N SER A 24 13.33 -0.38 -18.53
CA SER A 24 12.54 -1.59 -18.82
C SER A 24 12.52 -2.62 -17.68
N GLN A 25 13.52 -2.59 -16.79
CA GLN A 25 13.63 -3.53 -15.67
C GLN A 25 13.14 -2.96 -14.33
N ALA A 26 12.94 -1.63 -14.25
CA ALA A 26 12.55 -0.96 -13.01
C ALA A 26 11.25 -1.52 -12.42
N GLY A 27 10.24 -1.76 -13.26
CA GLY A 27 8.97 -2.35 -12.82
C GLY A 27 9.14 -3.72 -12.16
N SER A 28 9.92 -4.62 -12.78
CA SER A 28 10.19 -5.96 -12.23
C SER A 28 10.95 -5.90 -10.91
N ILE A 29 11.90 -4.96 -10.75
CA ILE A 29 12.65 -4.78 -9.51
C ILE A 29 11.74 -4.31 -8.38
N ILE A 30 10.91 -3.29 -8.63
CA ILE A 30 9.94 -2.79 -7.66
C ILE A 30 8.96 -3.89 -7.25
N GLN A 31 8.41 -4.62 -8.23
CA GLN A 31 7.49 -5.73 -7.97
C GLN A 31 8.09 -6.78 -7.04
N LYS A 32 9.32 -7.23 -7.35
CA LYS A 32 10.05 -8.20 -6.53
C LYS A 32 10.34 -7.65 -5.14
N GLY A 33 10.70 -6.38 -5.03
CA GLY A 33 10.92 -5.71 -3.76
C GLY A 33 9.67 -5.73 -2.87
N VAL A 34 8.53 -5.32 -3.41
CA VAL A 34 7.24 -5.33 -2.69
C VAL A 34 6.86 -6.74 -2.24
N VAL A 35 6.93 -7.72 -3.14
CA VAL A 35 6.55 -9.12 -2.83
C VAL A 35 7.53 -9.78 -1.84
N LYS A 36 8.81 -9.38 -1.86
CA LYS A 36 9.83 -9.95 -0.96
C LYS A 36 9.82 -9.31 0.42
N TYR A 37 9.92 -7.98 0.50
CA TYR A 37 10.11 -7.26 1.76
C TYR A 37 8.79 -6.86 2.42
N GLY A 38 7.73 -6.67 1.64
CA GLY A 38 6.41 -6.34 2.17
C GLY A 38 5.88 -7.35 3.20
N PRO A 39 6.01 -8.68 2.96
CA PRO A 39 5.68 -9.70 3.97
C PRO A 39 6.52 -9.63 5.25
N GLU A 40 7.79 -9.21 5.16
CA GLU A 40 8.65 -9.05 6.35
C GLU A 40 8.15 -7.92 7.25
N VAL A 41 7.66 -6.83 6.67
CA VAL A 41 7.13 -5.66 7.40
C VAL A 41 5.72 -5.92 7.92
N THR A 42 4.84 -6.44 7.05
CA THR A 42 3.41 -6.62 7.36
C THR A 42 3.11 -7.90 8.13
N GLN A 43 4.00 -8.89 8.06
CA GLN A 43 3.77 -10.26 8.52
C GLN A 43 2.51 -10.88 7.86
N THR A 44 2.31 -10.57 6.58
CA THR A 44 1.20 -11.08 5.75
C THR A 44 1.68 -11.44 4.34
N PRO A 45 0.99 -12.36 3.63
CA PRO A 45 1.25 -12.58 2.22
C PRO A 45 0.96 -11.32 1.41
N ILE A 46 1.85 -10.96 0.48
CA ILE A 46 1.63 -9.86 -0.46
C ILE A 46 1.83 -10.37 -1.88
N ALA A 47 0.90 -9.99 -2.77
CA ALA A 47 1.00 -10.22 -4.20
C ALA A 47 0.86 -8.88 -4.94
N LEU A 48 1.56 -8.76 -6.06
CA LEU A 48 1.51 -7.61 -6.94
C LEU A 48 1.70 -8.12 -8.37
N GLU A 49 0.72 -7.85 -9.25
CA GLU A 49 0.72 -8.42 -10.61
C GLU A 49 1.72 -7.71 -11.52
N GLY A 50 1.80 -6.38 -11.44
CA GLY A 50 2.64 -5.60 -12.34
C GLY A 50 2.99 -4.23 -11.78
N VAL A 51 4.07 -3.68 -12.35
CA VAL A 51 4.50 -2.30 -12.11
C VAL A 51 4.91 -1.71 -13.46
N ASP A 52 4.26 -0.63 -13.85
CA ASP A 52 4.61 0.18 -15.00
C ASP A 52 5.32 1.46 -14.53
N VAL A 53 6.45 1.81 -15.15
CA VAL A 53 7.22 3.00 -14.77
C VAL A 53 7.51 3.81 -16.02
N SER A 54 7.05 5.06 -16.01
CA SER A 54 7.40 6.05 -17.03
C SER A 54 8.37 7.06 -16.45
N PHE A 55 9.66 6.83 -16.69
CA PHE A 55 10.73 7.73 -16.25
C PHE A 55 10.60 9.13 -16.86
N LEU A 56 10.15 9.25 -18.11
CA LEU A 56 9.99 10.55 -18.75
C LEU A 56 8.80 11.33 -18.19
N ALA A 57 7.73 10.63 -17.81
CA ALA A 57 6.55 11.27 -17.20
C ALA A 57 6.69 11.46 -15.68
N GLY A 58 7.66 10.81 -15.05
CA GLY A 58 7.80 10.79 -13.59
C GLY A 58 6.65 10.07 -12.89
N THR A 59 6.15 9.00 -13.50
CA THR A 59 5.00 8.25 -12.96
C THR A 59 5.32 6.77 -12.82
N ALA A 60 4.73 6.13 -11.81
CA ALA A 60 4.69 4.69 -11.67
C ALA A 60 3.26 4.23 -11.36
N GLY A 61 2.83 3.14 -12.00
CA GLY A 61 1.55 2.48 -11.77
C GLY A 61 1.78 1.08 -11.22
N LEU A 62 1.15 0.74 -10.10
CA LEU A 62 1.13 -0.61 -9.55
C LEU A 62 -0.23 -1.23 -9.88
N SER A 63 -0.24 -2.47 -10.38
CA SER A 63 -1.48 -3.18 -10.73
C SER A 63 -1.65 -4.47 -9.95
N GLY A 64 -2.89 -4.74 -9.53
CA GLY A 64 -3.25 -6.00 -8.88
C GLY A 64 -2.56 -6.21 -7.53
N LEU A 65 -2.47 -5.16 -6.71
CA LEU A 65 -1.91 -5.27 -5.36
C LEU A 65 -2.91 -5.97 -4.44
N VAL A 66 -2.45 -7.03 -3.78
CA VAL A 66 -3.21 -7.78 -2.76
C VAL A 66 -2.35 -7.92 -1.52
N VAL A 67 -2.87 -7.46 -0.39
CA VAL A 67 -2.33 -7.69 0.95
C VAL A 67 -3.24 -8.68 1.66
N GLY A 68 -2.69 -9.83 1.98
CA GLY A 68 -3.36 -10.89 2.70
C GLY A 68 -3.60 -10.54 4.16
N ASN A 69 -4.09 -11.53 4.92
CA ASN A 69 -4.40 -11.35 6.31
C ASN A 69 -3.25 -11.74 7.24
N PRO A 70 -3.09 -11.05 8.39
CA PRO A 70 -2.25 -11.53 9.48
C PRO A 70 -2.76 -12.89 10.03
N PRO A 71 -1.92 -13.66 10.73
CA PRO A 71 -2.36 -14.89 11.37
C PRO A 71 -3.54 -14.67 12.31
N GLY A 72 -4.56 -15.53 12.22
CA GLY A 72 -5.76 -15.49 13.07
C GLY A 72 -7.00 -14.86 12.44
N PHE A 73 -6.94 -14.51 11.16
CA PHE A 73 -8.08 -14.00 10.36
C PHE A 73 -8.28 -14.88 9.12
N LYS A 74 -9.51 -15.02 8.64
CA LYS A 74 -9.90 -16.02 7.62
C LYS A 74 -10.46 -15.44 6.32
N SER A 75 -10.69 -14.14 6.26
CA SER A 75 -11.10 -13.45 5.04
C SER A 75 -10.06 -13.61 3.93
N ASP A 76 -10.50 -13.45 2.69
CA ASP A 76 -9.66 -13.69 1.51
C ASP A 76 -8.45 -12.75 1.43
N HIS A 77 -8.62 -11.49 1.84
CA HIS A 77 -7.57 -10.47 1.87
C HIS A 77 -7.89 -9.40 2.91
N ALA A 78 -6.89 -8.68 3.38
CA ALA A 78 -7.09 -7.49 4.21
C ALA A 78 -7.35 -6.26 3.31
N PHE A 79 -6.58 -6.15 2.23
CA PHE A 79 -6.64 -5.01 1.30
C PHE A 79 -6.31 -5.47 -0.12
N LYS A 80 -7.09 -5.04 -1.09
CA LYS A 80 -6.88 -5.31 -2.52
C LYS A 80 -7.21 -4.07 -3.33
N VAL A 81 -6.39 -3.78 -4.33
CA VAL A 81 -6.67 -2.67 -5.25
C VAL A 81 -6.22 -3.01 -6.66
N GLY A 82 -7.03 -2.60 -7.64
CA GLY A 82 -6.74 -2.83 -9.06
C GLY A 82 -5.55 -2.01 -9.54
N SER A 83 -5.46 -0.74 -9.13
CA SER A 83 -4.36 0.15 -9.50
C SER A 83 -4.00 1.14 -8.38
N VAL A 84 -2.71 1.40 -8.21
CA VAL A 84 -2.17 2.54 -7.45
C VAL A 84 -1.32 3.38 -8.39
N ASN A 85 -1.58 4.67 -8.44
CA ASN A 85 -0.81 5.61 -9.28
C ASN A 85 0.10 6.45 -8.39
N VAL A 86 1.35 6.64 -8.83
CA VAL A 86 2.37 7.40 -8.12
C VAL A 86 2.98 8.41 -9.09
N ALA A 87 3.00 9.68 -8.71
CA ALA A 87 3.74 10.73 -9.37
C ALA A 87 4.95 11.12 -8.49
N MET A 88 6.15 11.15 -9.07
CA MET A 88 7.38 11.40 -8.34
C MET A 88 8.29 12.40 -9.06
N ASP A 89 9.19 13.03 -8.30
CA ASP A 89 10.31 13.74 -8.90
C ASP A 89 11.39 12.75 -9.31
N VAL A 90 11.56 12.57 -10.62
CA VAL A 90 12.55 11.64 -11.20
C VAL A 90 13.97 11.99 -10.78
N MET A 91 14.28 13.28 -10.57
CA MET A 91 15.59 13.73 -10.14
C MET A 91 15.92 13.28 -8.71
N SER A 92 14.89 13.08 -7.88
CA SER A 92 15.04 12.64 -6.48
C SER A 92 15.38 11.15 -6.36
N VAL A 93 15.08 10.32 -7.37
CA VAL A 93 15.27 8.85 -7.32
C VAL A 93 16.74 8.47 -7.10
N THR A 94 17.67 9.26 -7.62
CA THR A 94 19.11 9.06 -7.44
C THR A 94 19.63 9.59 -6.10
N SER A 95 18.85 10.40 -5.38
CA SER A 95 19.21 10.95 -4.08
C SER A 95 18.79 10.05 -2.91
N ASP A 96 19.22 10.36 -1.69
CA ASP A 96 18.88 9.59 -0.49
C ASP A 96 17.40 9.75 -0.10
N ILE A 97 16.78 10.86 -0.49
CA ILE A 97 15.37 11.17 -0.25
C ILE A 97 14.61 11.16 -1.56
N ILE A 98 13.73 10.17 -1.75
CA ILE A 98 12.82 10.14 -2.89
C ILE A 98 11.63 11.04 -2.60
N HIS A 99 11.39 12.02 -3.47
CA HIS A 99 10.24 12.91 -3.40
C HIS A 99 9.11 12.40 -4.28
N ILE A 100 8.02 11.99 -3.63
CA ILE A 100 6.76 11.60 -4.24
C ILE A 100 5.81 12.79 -4.16
N LYS A 101 5.30 13.23 -5.30
CA LYS A 101 4.35 14.35 -5.36
C LYS A 101 2.95 13.87 -5.02
N GLU A 102 2.54 12.72 -5.56
CA GLU A 102 1.21 12.19 -5.33
C GLU A 102 1.22 10.67 -5.32
N VAL A 103 0.47 10.08 -4.38
CA VAL A 103 0.03 8.68 -4.42
C VAL A 103 -1.49 8.67 -4.47
N ARG A 104 -2.06 7.92 -5.40
CA ARG A 104 -3.52 7.79 -5.57
C ARG A 104 -3.94 6.33 -5.55
N ILE A 105 -4.83 6.02 -4.63
CA ILE A 105 -5.42 4.70 -4.41
C ILE A 105 -6.93 4.86 -4.56
N ASP A 106 -7.48 4.36 -5.66
CA ASP A 106 -8.90 4.51 -5.97
C ASP A 106 -9.62 3.16 -5.96
N GLY A 107 -10.76 3.09 -5.28
CA GLY A 107 -11.66 1.95 -5.36
C GLY A 107 -11.12 0.66 -4.75
N ALA A 108 -10.32 0.76 -3.68
CA ALA A 108 -9.82 -0.43 -2.98
C ALA A 108 -10.96 -1.27 -2.39
N ASP A 109 -10.76 -2.59 -2.35
CA ASP A 109 -11.58 -3.56 -1.61
C ASP A 109 -10.84 -3.89 -0.30
N LEU A 110 -11.46 -3.57 0.82
CA LEU A 110 -10.92 -3.78 2.15
C LEU A 110 -11.87 -4.69 2.91
N ILE A 111 -11.36 -5.78 3.48
CA ILE A 111 -12.16 -6.60 4.40
C ILE A 111 -11.70 -6.31 5.82
N TYR A 112 -12.58 -5.73 6.62
CA TYR A 112 -12.35 -5.47 8.03
C TYR A 112 -12.90 -6.64 8.83
N GLU A 113 -12.02 -7.54 9.26
CA GLU A 113 -12.39 -8.75 9.98
C GLU A 113 -12.22 -8.57 11.49
N LEU A 114 -13.31 -8.76 12.24
CA LEU A 114 -13.28 -8.85 13.69
C LEU A 114 -12.94 -10.28 14.12
N GLY A 115 -11.88 -10.39 14.92
CA GLY A 115 -11.46 -11.62 15.59
C GLY A 115 -11.45 -11.46 17.13
N SER A 116 -11.05 -12.52 17.83
CA SER A 116 -11.03 -12.54 19.30
C SER A 116 -10.06 -11.55 19.95
N LYS A 117 -9.02 -11.11 19.22
CA LYS A 117 -7.95 -10.22 19.71
C LYS A 117 -7.93 -8.85 19.01
N GLY A 118 -9.08 -8.40 18.51
CA GLY A 118 -9.21 -7.15 17.76
C GLY A 118 -9.54 -7.41 16.29
N ASN A 119 -8.95 -6.64 15.38
CA ASN A 119 -9.23 -6.73 13.95
C ASN A 119 -7.95 -6.86 13.12
N ASN A 120 -8.10 -7.32 11.88
CA ASN A 120 -6.99 -7.58 10.96
C ASN A 120 -6.21 -6.31 10.57
N ILE A 121 -6.87 -5.17 10.34
CA ILE A 121 -6.22 -3.92 9.91
C ILE A 121 -5.40 -3.29 11.03
N SER A 122 -5.90 -3.29 12.26
CA SER A 122 -5.15 -2.85 13.45
C SER A 122 -4.00 -3.81 13.77
N LYS A 123 -4.18 -5.13 13.55
CA LYS A 123 -3.09 -6.09 13.70
C LYS A 123 -2.00 -5.88 12.65
N LEU A 124 -2.37 -5.59 11.41
CA LEU A 124 -1.46 -5.22 10.33
C LEU A 124 -0.64 -3.98 10.71
N GLN A 125 -1.30 -2.91 11.15
CA GLN A 125 -0.59 -1.70 11.61
C GLN A 125 0.37 -2.00 12.77
N LYS A 126 -0.06 -2.83 13.74
CA LYS A 126 0.81 -3.24 14.84
C LYS A 126 2.04 -4.01 14.36
N ASN A 127 1.91 -4.90 13.37
CA ASN A 127 3.07 -5.62 12.82
C ASN A 127 4.09 -4.65 12.20
N VAL A 128 3.62 -3.62 11.48
CA VAL A 128 4.49 -2.57 10.93
C VAL A 128 5.19 -1.80 12.06
N GLN A 129 4.47 -1.41 13.11
CA GLN A 129 5.06 -0.74 14.28
C GLN A 129 6.08 -1.62 15.00
N ASP A 130 5.77 -2.91 15.18
CA ASP A 130 6.68 -3.87 15.81
C ASP A 130 7.94 -4.08 14.94
N TYR A 131 7.83 -4.02 13.61
CA TYR A 131 8.98 -4.02 12.68
C TYR A 131 9.82 -2.76 12.84
N MET A 132 9.19 -1.57 12.82
CA MET A 132 9.87 -0.29 13.02
C MET A 132 10.61 -0.23 14.37
N ALA A 133 9.99 -0.72 15.45
CA ALA A 133 10.63 -0.74 16.76
C ALA A 133 11.87 -1.66 16.83
N LYS A 134 11.93 -2.68 15.96
CA LYS A 134 13.05 -3.64 15.90
C LYS A 134 14.15 -3.24 14.92
N PHE A 135 13.80 -2.55 13.83
CA PHE A 135 14.70 -2.33 12.69
C PHE A 135 14.80 -0.86 12.24
N GLY A 136 13.99 0.04 12.80
CA GLY A 136 13.84 1.45 12.39
C GLY A 136 15.05 2.36 12.66
N SER A 137 16.21 1.81 13.01
CA SER A 137 17.45 2.56 13.19
C SER A 137 18.68 1.85 12.62
N SER A 138 18.51 0.76 11.86
CA SER A 138 19.63 -0.16 11.54
C SER A 138 20.11 -0.13 10.10
N ASP A 139 19.57 0.73 9.23
CA ASP A 139 20.00 0.82 7.83
C ASP A 139 20.27 2.27 7.42
N GLU A 140 21.51 2.72 7.57
CA GLU A 140 22.01 3.99 7.01
C GLU A 140 21.98 4.01 5.46
N SER A 141 21.65 2.88 4.82
CA SER A 141 21.62 2.72 3.36
C SER A 141 20.21 2.69 2.74
N ALA A 142 19.15 2.73 3.56
CA ALA A 142 17.78 2.72 3.06
C ALA A 142 17.35 4.13 2.65
N LYS A 143 16.81 4.27 1.42
CA LYS A 143 16.25 5.56 0.97
C LYS A 143 15.06 5.98 1.82
N SER A 144 14.98 7.27 2.11
CA SER A 144 13.84 7.90 2.77
C SER A 144 12.89 8.51 1.73
N PHE A 145 11.68 8.86 2.19
CA PHE A 145 10.61 9.37 1.35
C PHE A 145 10.06 10.69 1.89
N VAL A 146 9.85 11.65 1.01
CA VAL A 146 8.98 12.81 1.23
C VAL A 146 7.78 12.63 0.32
N ILE A 147 6.57 12.73 0.85
CA ILE A 147 5.33 12.58 0.09
C ILE A 147 4.46 13.80 0.32
N ASP A 148 4.16 14.56 -0.74
CA ASP A 148 3.29 15.72 -0.64
C ASP A 148 1.84 15.29 -0.40
N ASP A 149 1.32 14.38 -1.22
CA ASP A 149 -0.08 13.96 -1.17
C ASP A 149 -0.27 12.44 -1.26
N ILE A 150 -1.15 11.91 -0.41
CA ILE A 150 -1.72 10.56 -0.55
C ILE A 150 -3.24 10.66 -0.52
N TYR A 151 -3.87 10.25 -1.61
CA TYR A 151 -5.33 10.15 -1.74
C TYR A 151 -5.76 8.69 -1.72
N ILE A 152 -6.72 8.36 -0.85
CA ILE A 152 -7.39 7.07 -0.81
C ILE A 152 -8.89 7.33 -0.94
N THR A 153 -9.46 6.99 -2.09
CA THR A 153 -10.85 7.35 -2.42
C THR A 153 -11.69 6.15 -2.80
N GLY A 154 -13.00 6.23 -2.57
CA GLY A 154 -13.96 5.23 -3.04
C GLY A 154 -13.72 3.80 -2.51
N THR A 155 -13.03 3.66 -1.38
CA THR A 155 -12.71 2.35 -0.80
C THR A 155 -13.97 1.68 -0.29
N LYS A 156 -14.22 0.47 -0.78
CA LYS A 156 -15.31 -0.41 -0.32
C LYS A 156 -14.79 -1.23 0.85
N VAL A 157 -15.57 -1.26 1.93
CA VAL A 157 -15.21 -1.95 3.16
C VAL A 157 -16.22 -3.06 3.42
N GLN A 158 -15.77 -4.29 3.58
CA GLN A 158 -16.62 -5.40 3.99
C GLN A 158 -16.37 -5.69 5.46
N LEU A 159 -17.41 -5.56 6.30
CA LEU A 159 -17.31 -5.95 7.71
C LEU A 159 -17.47 -7.47 7.85
N ALA A 160 -16.37 -8.17 8.10
CA ALA A 160 -16.33 -9.61 8.27
C ALA A 160 -16.16 -10.01 9.75
N THR A 161 -16.60 -11.21 10.08
CA THR A 161 -16.29 -11.85 11.36
C THR A 161 -16.09 -13.35 11.14
N ASP A 162 -15.35 -13.99 12.04
CA ASP A 162 -15.22 -15.45 12.09
C ASP A 162 -16.58 -16.18 12.12
N LEU A 163 -17.57 -15.57 12.79
CA LEU A 163 -18.93 -16.10 12.91
C LEU A 163 -19.71 -16.09 11.58
N LEU A 164 -19.29 -15.26 10.63
CA LEU A 164 -19.91 -15.11 9.31
C LEU A 164 -19.15 -15.81 8.20
N GLY A 165 -18.11 -16.57 8.53
CA GLY A 165 -17.23 -17.19 7.54
C GLY A 165 -16.66 -16.15 6.56
N GLY A 166 -16.38 -14.93 7.03
CA GLY A 166 -15.76 -13.88 6.20
C GLY A 166 -16.71 -13.01 5.37
N LYS A 167 -18.04 -13.17 5.46
CA LYS A 167 -19.02 -12.40 4.65
C LYS A 167 -19.65 -11.24 5.43
N GLY A 168 -19.81 -10.08 4.78
CA GLY A 168 -20.22 -8.83 5.42
C GLY A 168 -21.20 -7.96 4.62
N THR A 169 -21.68 -6.87 5.22
CA THR A 169 -22.32 -5.76 4.48
C THR A 169 -21.25 -4.81 3.99
N GLY A 170 -21.35 -4.35 2.74
CA GLY A 170 -20.49 -3.30 2.19
C GLY A 170 -20.77 -1.94 2.84
N LEU A 171 -19.73 -1.37 3.44
CA LEU A 171 -19.63 0.02 3.86
C LEU A 171 -18.71 0.74 2.87
N THR A 172 -18.71 2.07 2.90
CA THR A 172 -17.75 2.89 2.15
C THR A 172 -16.88 3.65 3.14
N LEU A 173 -15.57 3.51 3.00
CA LEU A 173 -14.63 4.31 3.78
C LEU A 173 -14.74 5.76 3.33
N PRO A 174 -14.83 6.74 4.24
CA PRO A 174 -14.69 8.14 3.88
C PRO A 174 -13.36 8.37 3.16
N ASP A 175 -13.33 9.27 2.18
CA ASP A 175 -12.10 9.60 1.47
C ASP A 175 -11.04 10.08 2.48
N ILE A 176 -9.81 9.59 2.28
CA ILE A 176 -8.66 9.91 3.13
C ILE A 176 -7.67 10.71 2.28
N HIS A 177 -7.19 11.79 2.87
CA HIS A 177 -6.11 12.60 2.34
C HIS A 177 -5.06 12.76 3.43
N LEU A 178 -3.82 12.38 3.11
CA LEU A 178 -2.65 12.62 3.94
C LEU A 178 -1.73 13.58 3.20
N GLU A 179 -1.22 14.56 3.93
CA GLU A 179 -0.31 15.57 3.40
C GLU A 179 1.02 15.51 4.15
N ASP A 180 2.08 15.97 3.49
CA ASP A 180 3.36 16.35 4.12
C ASP A 180 4.05 15.21 4.89
N ILE A 181 4.04 13.99 4.34
CA ILE A 181 4.70 12.85 4.96
C ILE A 181 6.21 12.97 4.79
N GLY A 182 6.95 12.95 5.91
CA GLY A 182 8.42 12.97 5.90
C GLY A 182 9.02 14.33 5.58
N LYS A 183 8.24 15.41 5.47
CA LYS A 183 8.77 16.77 5.23
C LYS A 183 9.67 17.29 6.35
N GLU A 184 9.50 16.77 7.57
CA GLU A 184 10.33 17.14 8.72
C GLU A 184 11.50 16.16 8.86
N GLY A 185 12.74 16.68 8.91
CA GLY A 185 13.95 15.88 9.13
C GLY A 185 14.48 15.20 7.86
N ASP A 186 14.96 13.96 8.02
CA ASP A 186 15.69 13.20 6.97
C ASP A 186 14.76 12.37 6.06
N GLY A 187 13.48 12.75 5.95
CA GLY A 187 12.45 11.96 5.28
C GLY A 187 11.85 10.86 6.16
N ALA A 188 10.82 10.18 5.64
CA ALA A 188 10.20 9.03 6.29
C ALA A 188 10.64 7.73 5.63
N SER A 189 10.94 6.70 6.41
CA SER A 189 11.14 5.33 5.91
C SER A 189 9.85 4.75 5.30
N GLY A 190 9.98 3.74 4.44
CA GLY A 190 8.81 3.07 3.86
C GLY A 190 7.86 2.46 4.91
N ALA A 191 8.38 1.98 6.03
CA ALA A 191 7.57 1.45 7.13
C ALA A 191 6.81 2.57 7.87
N GLU A 192 7.42 3.75 8.05
CA GLU A 192 6.74 4.92 8.62
C GLU A 192 5.61 5.41 7.73
N VAL A 193 5.84 5.52 6.41
CA VAL A 193 4.81 5.85 5.43
C VAL A 193 3.65 4.85 5.55
N MET A 194 3.93 3.55 5.54
CA MET A 194 2.90 2.51 5.67
C MET A 194 2.13 2.61 6.99
N ASN A 195 2.82 2.86 8.12
CA ASN A 195 2.18 3.03 9.42
C ASN A 195 1.25 4.25 9.46
N LYS A 196 1.64 5.37 8.83
CA LYS A 196 0.78 6.56 8.71
C LYS A 196 -0.47 6.27 7.86
N VAL A 197 -0.30 5.61 6.70
CA VAL A 197 -1.42 5.19 5.85
C VAL A 197 -2.39 4.26 6.61
N LEU A 198 -1.87 3.21 7.25
CA LEU A 198 -2.70 2.28 8.03
C LEU A 198 -3.38 2.97 9.23
N GLY A 199 -2.71 3.93 9.87
CA GLY A 199 -3.30 4.73 10.94
C GLY A 199 -4.46 5.60 10.47
N ALA A 200 -4.33 6.21 9.29
CA ALA A 200 -5.39 6.99 8.65
C ALA A 200 -6.59 6.10 8.28
N VAL A 201 -6.33 4.94 7.69
CA VAL A 201 -7.35 3.93 7.36
C VAL A 201 -8.07 3.45 8.62
N ASN A 202 -7.34 3.07 9.68
CA ASN A 202 -7.95 2.68 10.97
C ASN A 202 -8.79 3.82 11.58
N SER A 203 -8.33 5.07 11.48
CA SER A 203 -9.08 6.24 11.95
C SER A 203 -10.36 6.45 11.14
N GLY A 204 -10.31 6.27 9.81
CA GLY A 204 -11.49 6.32 8.95
C GLY A 204 -12.48 5.19 9.26
N LEU A 205 -11.98 3.97 9.43
CA LEU A 205 -12.78 2.78 9.79
C LEU A 205 -13.47 2.96 11.15
N GLY A 206 -12.77 3.53 12.15
CA GLY A 206 -13.36 3.81 13.47
C GLY A 206 -14.54 4.78 13.45
N LYS A 207 -14.63 5.65 12.43
CA LYS A 207 -15.77 6.56 12.24
C LYS A 207 -17.01 5.86 11.69
N ILE A 208 -16.84 4.79 10.91
CA ILE A 208 -17.95 4.08 10.24
C ILE A 208 -18.31 2.73 10.89
N ILE A 209 -17.36 2.08 11.58
CA ILE A 209 -17.54 0.81 12.27
C ILE A 209 -17.66 1.10 13.77
N THR A 210 -18.82 1.61 14.17
CA THR A 210 -19.14 1.89 15.58
C THR A 210 -19.64 0.63 16.29
N LYS A 211 -19.66 0.66 17.63
CA LYS A 211 -20.20 -0.44 18.44
C LYS A 211 -21.65 -0.77 18.07
N ASP A 212 -22.45 0.25 17.76
CA ASP A 212 -23.85 0.08 17.36
C ASP A 212 -23.96 -0.61 16.01
N VAL A 213 -23.14 -0.20 15.02
CA VAL A 213 -23.08 -0.87 13.71
C VAL A 213 -22.66 -2.34 13.86
N ILE A 214 -21.67 -2.62 14.70
CA ILE A 214 -21.26 -4.01 14.98
C ILE A 214 -22.42 -4.80 15.60
N LYS A 215 -23.07 -4.24 16.62
CA LYS A 215 -24.17 -4.88 17.33
C LYS A 215 -25.34 -5.18 16.41
N ASP A 216 -25.80 -4.18 15.64
CA ASP A 216 -26.90 -4.32 14.68
C ASP A 216 -26.62 -5.43 13.67
N LYS A 217 -25.38 -5.51 13.16
CA LYS A 217 -24.98 -6.54 12.20
C LYS A 217 -24.91 -7.94 12.83
N LEU A 218 -24.45 -8.06 14.07
CA LEU A 218 -24.46 -9.34 14.79
C LEU A 218 -25.88 -9.81 15.11
N GLU A 219 -26.80 -8.89 15.43
CA GLU A 219 -28.21 -9.21 15.66
C GLU A 219 -28.92 -9.68 14.37
N ASP A 220 -28.70 -8.99 13.25
CA ASP A 220 -29.24 -9.41 11.93
C ASP A 220 -28.83 -10.85 11.59
N VAL A 221 -27.57 -11.20 11.85
CA VAL A 221 -27.05 -12.55 11.63
C VAL A 221 -27.69 -13.56 12.57
N GLY A 222 -27.76 -13.24 13.87
CA GLY A 222 -28.38 -14.12 14.86
C GLY A 222 -29.84 -14.40 14.52
N SER A 223 -30.56 -13.41 13.99
CA SER A 223 -31.94 -13.58 13.53
C SER A 223 -32.05 -14.50 12.32
N LYS A 224 -31.17 -14.37 11.32
CA LYS A 224 -31.11 -15.22 10.12
C LYS A 224 -30.82 -16.68 10.47
N LEU A 225 -29.87 -16.92 11.38
CA LEU A 225 -29.55 -18.27 11.85
C LEU A 225 -30.74 -18.92 12.57
N LYS A 226 -31.44 -18.19 13.44
CA LYS A 226 -32.64 -18.69 14.11
C LYS A 226 -33.77 -19.04 13.13
N GLY A 227 -33.89 -18.29 12.03
CA GLY A 227 -34.87 -18.56 10.97
C GLY A 227 -34.58 -19.82 10.15
N LEU A 228 -33.33 -20.30 10.11
CA LEU A 228 -32.95 -21.52 9.38
C LEU A 228 -33.12 -22.81 10.20
N ILE A 229 -33.24 -22.70 11.53
CA ILE A 229 -33.37 -23.83 12.46
C ILE A 229 -34.86 -24.12 12.77
N LYS A 230 -35.78 -23.31 12.26
CA LYS A 230 -37.22 -23.43 12.45
C LYS A 230 -37.89 -23.92 11.17
#